data_AF-A0A9W9YUJ5-F1
#
_entry.id   AF-A0A9W9YUJ5-F1
#
_cell.length_a   1.000
_cell.length_b   1.000
_cell.length_c   1.000
_cell.angle_alpha   90.00
_cell.angle_beta   90.00
_cell.angle_gamma   90.00
#
_symmetry.space_group_name_H-M   'P 1'
#
loop_
_entity.id
_entity.type
_entity.pdbx_description
1 polymer ?
#
loop_
_entity_poly.entity_id
_entity_poly.type
_entity_poly.pdbx_seq_one_letter_code
_entity_poly.pdbx_strand_id
1 'polypeptide(L)'
;MVMKGELTEDDCHITQCAVKTLKRTATDSDFKDLLNELEIMTLVGNHPNLVNLIGACSTGGPLMIVVEFAEHGNLLRHLRDHKEAKLRRHDRIHLRH
;
A
#
# COMPACT_ATOMS: atom_id res chain seq x y z
N MET A 1 -5.14 -10.90 -1.64
CA MET A 1 -6.13 -9.85 -1.32
C MET A 1 -5.48 -8.84 -0.38
N VAL A 2 -5.92 -7.59 -0.41
CA VAL A 2 -5.41 -6.52 0.48
C VAL A 2 -6.58 -5.96 1.26
N MET A 3 -6.41 -5.77 2.57
CA MET A 3 -7.39 -5.15 3.46
C MET A 3 -6.74 -3.99 4.22
N LYS A 4 -7.54 -3.01 4.64
CA LYS A 4 -7.10 -2.03 5.63
C LYS A 4 -7.09 -2.68 7.01
N GLY A 5 -6.06 -2.40 7.80
CA GLY A 5 -5.94 -2.85 9.18
C GLY A 5 -5.44 -1.72 10.08
N GLU A 6 -5.38 -2.03 11.37
CA GLU A 6 -4.84 -1.17 12.42
C GLU A 6 -3.86 -2.01 13.25
N LEU A 7 -2.66 -1.48 13.48
CA LEU A 7 -1.67 -2.06 14.38
C LEU A 7 -1.67 -1.25 15.68
N THR A 8 -1.92 -1.92 16.81
CA THR A 8 -1.83 -1.31 18.14
C THR A 8 -0.49 -1.66 18.76
N GLU A 9 0.29 -0.65 19.12
CA GLU A 9 1.56 -0.79 19.84
C GLU A 9 1.34 -0.77 21.37
N ASP A 10 2.37 -1.14 22.13
CA ASP A 10 2.31 -1.30 23.59
C ASP A 10 1.95 0.00 24.33
N ASP A 11 2.20 1.15 23.71
CA ASP A 11 1.86 2.49 24.21
C ASP A 11 0.44 2.94 23.81
N CYS A 12 -0.38 2.02 23.29
CA CYS A 12 -1.71 2.26 22.71
C CYS A 12 -1.68 3.13 21.44
N HIS A 13 -0.53 3.36 20.81
CA HIS A 13 -0.48 4.01 19.51
C HIS A 13 -1.13 3.11 18.44
N ILE A 14 -1.98 3.71 17.60
CA ILE A 14 -2.67 3.00 16.52
C ILE A 14 -2.15 3.50 15.19
N THR A 15 -1.52 2.59 14.45
CA THR A 15 -1.00 2.85 13.11
C THR A 15 -1.89 2.18 12.06
N GLN A 16 -2.34 2.94 11.06
CA GLN A 16 -3.06 2.36 9.93
C GLN A 16 -2.10 1.57 9.04
N CYS A 17 -2.52 0.37 8.64
CA CYS A 17 -1.73 -0.51 7.79
C CYS A 17 -2.56 -1.12 6.66
N ALA A 18 -1.88 -1.70 5.68
CA ALA A 18 -2.48 -2.59 4.71
C ALA A 18 -2.01 -4.03 4.99
N VAL A 19 -2.95 -4.96 5.03
CA VAL A 19 -2.70 -6.38 5.26
C VAL A 19 -2.94 -7.15 3.98
N LYS A 20 -1.88 -7.73 3.43
CA LYS A 20 -1.95 -8.61 2.26
C LYS A 20 -1.94 -10.07 2.71
N THR A 21 -2.91 -10.83 2.23
CA THR A 21 -3.03 -12.27 2.51
C THR A 21 -3.59 -13.01 1.31
N LEU A 22 -3.53 -14.33 1.32
CA LEU A 22 -4.06 -15.17 0.26
C LEU A 22 -5.59 -15.27 0.34
N LYS A 23 -6.22 -15.47 -0.82
CA LYS A 23 -7.63 -15.85 -0.86
C LYS A 23 -7.77 -17.31 -0.45
N ARG A 24 -8.97 -17.72 -0.02
CA ARG A 24 -9.26 -19.13 0.32
C ARG A 24 -9.05 -20.11 -0.85
N THR A 25 -9.13 -19.60 -2.08
CA THR A 25 -8.94 -20.38 -3.32
C THR A 25 -7.52 -20.24 -3.89
N ALA A 26 -6.56 -19.77 -3.09
CA ALA A 26 -5.18 -19.59 -3.54
C ALA A 26 -4.50 -20.95 -3.76
N THR A 27 -3.62 -20.98 -4.75
CA THR A 27 -2.78 -22.11 -5.12
C THR A 27 -1.42 -22.04 -4.42
N ASP A 28 -0.64 -23.12 -4.49
CA ASP A 28 0.75 -23.12 -4.00
C ASP A 28 1.63 -22.12 -4.74
N SER A 29 1.31 -21.80 -6.00
CA SER A 29 2.01 -20.75 -6.75
C SER A 29 1.73 -19.38 -6.15
N ASP A 30 0.46 -19.07 -5.84
CA ASP A 30 0.10 -17.80 -5.21
C ASP A 30 0.80 -17.63 -3.85
N PHE A 31 0.99 -18.73 -3.10
CA PHE A 31 1.74 -18.72 -1.86
C PHE A 31 3.22 -18.39 -2.07
N LYS A 32 3.87 -19.01 -3.06
CA LYS A 32 5.27 -18.70 -3.41
C LYS A 32 5.43 -17.26 -3.89
N ASP A 33 4.48 -16.75 -4.66
CA ASP A 33 4.49 -15.37 -5.13
C ASP A 33 4.38 -14.39 -3.95
N LEU A 34 3.47 -14.65 -3.00
CA LEU A 34 3.34 -13.84 -1.80
C LEU A 34 4.59 -13.92 -0.90
N LEU A 35 5.20 -15.09 -0.77
CA LEU A 35 6.45 -15.27 -0.03
C LEU A 35 7.60 -14.48 -0.67
N ASN A 36 7.73 -14.55 -2.00
CA ASN A 36 8.76 -13.82 -2.74
C ASN A 36 8.56 -12.30 -2.62
N GLU A 37 7.32 -11.81 -2.65
CA GLU A 37 7.04 -10.40 -2.37
C GLU A 37 7.53 -9.99 -0.96
N LEU A 38 7.28 -10.81 0.06
CA LEU A 38 7.77 -10.56 1.42
C LEU A 38 9.30 -10.50 1.48
N GLU A 39 9.98 -11.45 0.83
CA GLU A 39 11.45 -11.49 0.77
C GLU A 39 12.02 -10.24 0.11
N ILE A 40 11.44 -9.81 -1.01
CA ILE A 40 11.85 -8.60 -1.73
C ILE A 40 11.66 -7.36 -0.84
N MET A 41 10.50 -7.21 -0.20
CA MET A 41 10.26 -6.05 0.67
C MET A 41 11.19 -6.02 1.87
N THR A 42 11.51 -7.18 2.44
CA THR A 42 12.48 -7.31 3.54
C THR A 42 13.88 -6.89 3.08
N LEU A 43 14.29 -7.29 1.88
CA LEU A 43 15.59 -6.94 1.31
C LEU A 43 15.73 -5.45 0.97
N VAL A 44 14.66 -4.84 0.43
CA VAL A 44 14.64 -3.42 0.07
C VAL A 44 14.75 -2.53 1.32
N GLY A 45 14.12 -2.93 2.43
CA GLY A 45 14.10 -2.17 3.66
C GLY A 45 13.26 -0.89 3.55
N ASN A 46 13.62 0.13 4.33
CA ASN A 46 12.83 1.35 4.47
C ASN A 46 13.29 2.46 3.51
N HIS A 47 12.34 3.07 2.81
CA HIS A 47 12.59 4.20 1.92
C HIS A 47 11.37 5.13 1.82
N PRO A 48 11.55 6.47 1.81
CA PRO A 48 10.43 7.42 1.85
C PRO A 48 9.51 7.41 0.62
N ASN A 49 9.97 6.85 -0.50
CA ASN A 49 9.20 6.79 -1.76
C ASN A 49 8.71 5.37 -2.09
N LEU A 50 8.84 4.42 -1.16
CA LEU A 50 8.33 3.06 -1.30
C LEU A 50 7.35 2.79 -0.18
N VAL A 51 6.40 1.89 -0.43
CA VAL A 51 5.54 1.36 0.64
C VAL A 51 6.41 0.42 1.47
N ASN A 52 6.65 0.78 2.72
CA ASN A 52 7.54 0.01 3.58
C ASN A 52 6.83 -1.18 4.20
N LEU A 53 7.62 -2.25 4.43
CA LEU A 53 7.20 -3.39 5.21
C LEU A 53 7.18 -3.00 6.69
N ILE A 54 6.05 -3.23 7.35
CA ILE A 54 5.94 -3.10 8.82
C ILE A 54 6.30 -4.45 9.46
N GLY A 55 5.80 -5.55 8.89
CA GLY A 55 6.12 -6.89 9.37
C GLY A 55 5.32 -7.98 8.65
N ALA A 56 5.45 -9.22 9.12
CA ALA A 56 4.68 -10.34 8.61
C ALA A 56 4.34 -11.34 9.73
N CYS A 57 3.24 -12.07 9.54
CA CYS A 57 2.83 -13.15 10.41
C CYS A 57 2.65 -14.43 9.59
N SER A 58 3.42 -15.46 9.94
CA SER A 58 3.36 -16.80 9.34
C SER A 58 3.00 -17.90 10.34
N THR A 59 2.84 -17.56 11.61
CA THR A 59 2.63 -18.53 12.70
C THR A 59 1.18 -18.53 13.13
N GLY A 60 0.58 -19.71 13.25
CA GLY A 60 -0.79 -19.86 13.77
C GLY A 60 -1.89 -19.39 12.81
N GLY A 61 -1.58 -19.18 11.53
CA GLY A 61 -2.54 -18.71 10.53
C GLY A 61 -1.96 -18.61 9.12
N PRO A 62 -2.75 -18.12 8.14
CA PRO A 62 -2.25 -17.85 6.80
C PRO A 62 -1.18 -16.75 6.84
N LEU A 63 -0.26 -16.79 5.87
CA LEU A 63 0.73 -15.72 5.71
C LEU A 63 0.02 -14.36 5.53
N MET A 64 0.39 -13.41 6.38
CA MET A 64 -0.06 -12.02 6.34
C MET A 64 1.16 -11.12 6.23
N ILE A 65 1.19 -10.27 5.21
CA ILE A 65 2.18 -9.20 5.07
C ILE A 65 1.52 -7.89 5.50
N VAL A 66 2.14 -7.20 6.44
CA VAL A 66 1.68 -5.92 6.98
C VAL A 66 2.58 -4.82 6.45
N VAL A 67 2.02 -3.87 5.73
CA VAL A 67 2.75 -2.78 5.08
C VAL A 67 2.10 -1.43 5.40
N GLU A 68 2.81 -0.34 5.14
CA GLU A 68 2.26 1.00 5.29
C GLU A 68 0.98 1.20 4.46
N PHE A 69 0.02 1.92 5.05
CA PHE A 69 -1.23 2.22 4.35
C PHE A 69 -1.06 3.42 3.41
N ALA A 70 -1.17 3.17 2.10
CA ALA A 70 -1.23 4.24 1.10
C ALA A 70 -2.65 4.81 1.01
N GLU A 71 -2.92 5.92 1.72
CA GLU A 71 -4.26 6.51 1.86
C GLU A 71 -4.97 6.80 0.53
N HIS A 72 -4.21 7.22 -0.48
CA HIS A 72 -4.75 7.56 -1.80
C HIS A 72 -4.76 6.38 -2.79
N GLY A 73 -4.28 5.21 -2.36
CA GLY A 73 -4.29 3.98 -3.14
C GLY A 73 -3.46 4.07 -4.42
N ASN A 74 -4.01 3.52 -5.51
CA ASN A 74 -3.31 3.37 -6.78
C ASN A 74 -3.06 4.73 -7.47
N LEU A 75 -1.79 5.03 -7.76
CA LEU A 75 -1.38 6.30 -8.38
C LEU A 75 -2.07 6.58 -9.73
N LEU A 76 -2.22 5.60 -10.60
CA LEU A 76 -2.87 5.80 -11.90
C LEU A 76 -4.34 6.21 -11.72
N ARG A 77 -5.05 5.57 -10.79
CA ARG A 77 -6.42 5.94 -10.42
C ARG A 77 -6.45 7.35 -9.82
N HIS A 78 -5.59 7.62 -8.83
CA HIS A 78 -5.50 8.93 -8.21
C HIS A 78 -5.26 10.04 -9.24
N LEU A 79 -4.35 9.83 -10.20
CA LEU A 79 -4.08 10.79 -11.27
C LEU A 79 -5.29 10.97 -12.21
N ARG A 80 -5.99 9.90 -12.57
CA ARG A 80 -7.20 9.97 -13.42
C ARG A 80 -8.30 10.76 -12.75
N ASP A 81 -8.54 10.52 -11.47
CA ASP A 81 -9.60 11.18 -10.69
C ASP A 81 -9.32 12.69 -10.50
N HIS A 82 -8.05 13.10 -10.59
CA HIS A 82 -7.62 14.49 -10.40
C HIS A 82 -7.17 15.19 -11.70
N LYS A 83 -7.40 14.59 -12.88
CA LYS A 83 -7.05 15.22 -14.18
C LYS A 83 -7.78 16.54 -14.42
N GLU A 84 -9.05 16.67 -13.99
CA GLU A 84 -9.82 17.90 -14.18
C GLU A 84 -9.36 19.05 -13.29
N ALA A 85 -8.73 18.77 -12.15
CA ALA A 85 -8.19 19.79 -11.25
C ALA A 85 -6.91 20.44 -11.80
N LYS A 86 -6.15 19.74 -12.65
CA LYS A 86 -4.90 20.24 -13.25
C LYS A 86 -5.11 21.19 -14.44
N LEU A 87 -6.24 21.10 -15.13
CA LEU A 87 -6.56 22.00 -16.27
C LEU A 87 -6.82 23.45 -15.83
N ARG A 88 -7.02 23.72 -14.53
CA ARG A 88 -7.24 25.10 -14.03
C ARG A 88 -5.97 25.94 -13.85
N ARG A 89 -4.76 25.36 -13.99
CA ARG A 89 -3.50 26.10 -13.72
C ARG A 89 -2.83 26.72 -14.94
N HIS A 90 -3.25 26.41 -16.17
CA HIS A 90 -2.67 27.03 -17.38
C HIS A 90 -3.59 28.03 -18.11
N ASP A 91 -4.86 28.17 -17.74
CA ASP A 91 -5.81 29.10 -18.39
C ASP A 91 -5.86 30.52 -17.78
N ARG A 92 -4.79 30.99 -17.13
CA ARG A 92 -4.71 32.40 -16.66
C ARG A 92 -3.50 33.19 -17.18
N ILE A 93 -2.92 32.77 -18.31
CA ILE A 93 -2.03 33.65 -19.09
C ILE A 93 -2.86 34.24 -20.22
N HIS A 94 -3.69 35.23 -19.89
CA HIS A 94 -4.25 36.29 -20.77
C HIS A 94 -5.59 36.74 -20.20
N LEU A 95 -5.55 37.80 -19.37
CA LEU A 95 -6.61 38.80 -19.30
C LEU A 95 -6.16 39.91 -18.36
N ARG A 96 -5.43 40.87 -18.94
CA ARG A 96 -5.64 42.31 -18.75
C ARG A 96 -4.91 43.04 -19.86
N HIS A 97 -5.69 43.86 -20.56
CA HIS A 97 -5.30 44.86 -21.56
C HIS A 97 -4.16 45.75 -21.06
#